data_AF-A0A554X3Q9-F1
#
_entry.id   AF-A0A554X3Q9-F1
#
_cell.length_a   1.000
_cell.length_b   1.000
_cell.length_c   1.000
_cell.angle_alpha   90.00
_cell.angle_beta   90.00
_cell.angle_gamma   90.00
#
_symmetry.space_group_name_H-M   'P 1'
#
loop_
_entity.id
_entity.type
_entity.pdbx_description
1 polymer ?
#
loop_
_entity_poly.entity_id
_entity_poly.type
_entity_poly.pdbx_seq_one_letter_code
_entity_poly.pdbx_strand_id
1 'polypeptide(L)'
;MVSPIQHKAVLSLSRRSVLFLKSAADSRQNRAGAVEGSAGADVRWLARRAVLLAGRHIGAALLALTAVTPVYAQVQTPPARLVHLNAQAEQRLPHDWVAVTLAVRHQGDEAAAVQAHLQRVLQRALEPLRARQRPGELEVASGAVQVQPRYGREGQIVGWQGSAELLVQGRNVGAITALAAQTPGMVVAGLQTSVSREAARAAEADLRAQAIAAFRQQAQDVAAAFGFRGYVLHEVHVGAQRPEPGPIPVMRGMAAAVEAAPALPVAPGHTWLQVTVSGAVQLQ
;
A
#
# COMPACT_ATOMS: atom_id res chain seq x y z
N MET A 1 41.45 36.97 40.90
CA MET A 1 41.18 37.75 39.67
C MET A 1 40.30 36.89 38.78
N VAL A 2 38.98 36.94 38.93
CA VAL A 2 38.00 37.89 38.37
C VAL A 2 37.43 37.40 37.02
N SER A 3 36.19 36.90 37.15
CA SER A 3 35.02 36.96 36.28
C SER A 3 34.70 35.94 35.17
N PRO A 4 33.38 35.64 35.00
CA PRO A 4 32.83 34.51 34.24
C PRO A 4 32.03 34.96 32.99
N ILE A 5 31.70 34.04 32.07
CA ILE A 5 30.57 34.24 31.15
C ILE A 5 29.73 32.96 31.07
N GLN A 6 28.48 33.13 31.46
CA GLN A 6 27.35 32.22 31.38
C GLN A 6 26.86 32.11 29.93
N HIS A 7 26.47 30.92 29.48
CA HIS A 7 25.36 30.78 28.54
C HIS A 7 24.57 29.51 28.89
N LYS A 8 23.46 29.72 29.60
CA LYS A 8 22.34 28.78 29.78
C LYS A 8 21.35 28.97 28.63
N ALA A 9 21.06 27.91 27.91
CA ALA A 9 19.81 27.58 27.19
C ALA A 9 20.19 26.36 26.32
N VAL A 10 19.55 25.20 26.39
CA VAL A 10 18.19 24.95 25.92
C VAL A 10 17.69 23.67 26.61
N LEU A 11 16.60 23.77 27.35
CA LEU A 11 15.77 22.64 27.77
C LEU A 11 14.34 23.00 27.37
N SER A 12 13.76 22.26 26.42
CA SER A 12 12.32 22.17 26.27
C SER A 12 11.99 20.77 25.77
N LEU A 13 11.52 19.94 26.70
CA LEU A 13 10.96 18.63 26.46
C LEU A 13 9.57 18.77 25.81
N SER A 14 9.38 18.04 24.72
CA SER A 14 8.26 17.12 24.44
C SER A 14 7.03 17.18 25.35
N ARG A 15 5.84 17.31 24.73
CA ARG A 15 4.63 16.57 25.13
C ARG A 15 3.64 16.38 23.97
N ARG A 16 3.10 15.15 23.95
CA ARG A 16 2.24 14.48 22.95
C ARG A 16 0.76 14.91 23.00
N SER A 17 0.01 14.39 22.02
CA SER A 17 -1.41 13.95 22.02
C SER A 17 -2.34 14.91 21.28
N VAL A 18 -2.85 14.57 20.08
CA VAL A 18 -3.97 13.64 19.77
C VAL A 18 -5.22 13.98 20.56
N LEU A 19 -6.21 14.59 19.89
CA LEU A 19 -7.63 14.53 20.27
C LEU A 19 -8.50 14.80 19.02
N PHE A 20 -9.13 13.73 18.54
CA PHE A 20 -10.34 13.73 17.73
C PHE A 20 -11.52 13.92 18.70
N LEU A 21 -12.46 14.86 18.42
CA LEU A 21 -13.91 14.67 18.53
C LEU A 21 -14.70 16.00 18.46
N LYS A 22 -15.72 15.96 17.60
CA LYS A 22 -17.08 16.50 17.79
C LYS A 22 -17.27 18.02 17.71
N SER A 23 -17.91 18.48 16.64
CA SER A 23 -18.79 19.65 16.73
C SER A 23 -19.97 19.50 15.78
N ALA A 24 -21.13 19.28 16.38
CA ALA A 24 -22.45 19.49 15.80
C ALA A 24 -23.06 20.70 16.52
N ALA A 25 -24.04 21.30 15.86
CA ALA A 25 -24.95 22.34 16.36
C ALA A 25 -24.55 23.80 16.02
N ASP A 26 -25.32 24.31 15.07
CA ASP A 26 -26.26 25.41 15.33
C ASP A 26 -25.68 26.83 15.32
N SER A 27 -26.01 27.57 14.26
CA SER A 27 -26.01 29.03 14.27
C SER A 27 -27.02 29.53 13.22
N ARG A 28 -28.31 29.42 13.56
CA ARG A 28 -29.27 30.50 13.24
C ARG A 28 -28.95 31.73 14.10
N GLN A 29 -29.57 32.87 13.75
CA GLN A 29 -29.33 34.27 14.19
C GLN A 29 -28.17 34.92 13.42
N ASN A 30 -28.32 36.08 12.76
CA ASN A 30 -29.20 37.23 12.98
C ASN A 30 -29.19 38.04 11.66
N ARG A 31 -30.29 38.28 10.94
CA ARG A 31 -31.35 39.29 11.15
C ARG A 31 -30.84 40.73 11.33
N ALA A 32 -30.88 41.49 10.24
CA ALA A 32 -31.30 42.90 10.10
C ALA A 32 -31.02 43.31 8.64
N GLY A 33 -31.88 43.93 7.84
CA GLY A 33 -33.23 44.44 8.00
C GLY A 33 -33.59 45.23 6.72
N ALA A 34 -34.91 45.37 6.48
CA ALA A 34 -35.58 46.40 5.68
C ALA A 34 -35.34 46.42 4.15
N VAL A 35 -36.30 46.65 3.24
CA VAL A 35 -37.74 47.02 3.30
C VAL A 35 -38.31 46.89 1.87
N GLU A 36 -39.62 46.61 1.80
CA GLU A 36 -40.61 46.85 0.71
C GLU A 36 -40.57 46.16 -0.66
N GLY A 37 -41.71 45.53 -0.99
CA GLY A 37 -42.35 45.73 -2.29
C GLY A 37 -42.95 44.48 -2.96
N SER A 38 -44.29 44.42 -3.05
CA SER A 38 -45.11 43.62 -4.00
C SER A 38 -45.15 42.09 -3.79
N ALA A 39 -46.09 41.51 -3.03
CA ALA A 39 -47.54 41.37 -3.29
C ALA A 39 -47.88 40.76 -4.66
N GLY A 40 -48.54 39.60 -4.65
CA GLY A 40 -49.17 39.00 -5.84
C GLY A 40 -49.15 37.47 -5.90
N ALA A 41 -49.70 36.81 -4.88
CA ALA A 41 -50.21 35.46 -5.06
C ALA A 41 -51.56 35.58 -5.75
N ASP A 42 -51.83 34.79 -6.80
CA ASP A 42 -53.19 34.27 -6.96
C ASP A 42 -53.26 32.98 -7.76
N VAL A 43 -54.03 32.08 -7.16
CA VAL A 43 -54.19 30.68 -7.47
C VAL A 43 -55.43 30.53 -8.34
N ARG A 44 -55.25 29.87 -9.49
CA ARG A 44 -56.18 28.92 -10.13
C ARG A 44 -57.67 29.20 -9.87
N TRP A 45 -58.38 29.81 -10.83
CA TRP A 45 -59.81 29.52 -11.03
C TRP A 45 -60.29 29.95 -12.43
N LEU A 46 -61.27 29.18 -12.93
CA LEU A 46 -62.21 29.46 -14.03
C LEU A 46 -61.74 29.24 -15.46
N ALA A 47 -61.79 27.96 -15.84
CA ALA A 47 -62.42 27.60 -17.09
C ALA A 47 -63.88 28.09 -17.13
N ARG A 48 -64.29 28.54 -18.33
CA ARG A 48 -65.66 28.57 -18.91
C ARG A 48 -66.34 29.94 -19.07
N ARG A 49 -66.31 30.36 -20.35
CA ARG A 49 -67.42 30.59 -21.30
C ARG A 49 -67.90 32.03 -21.56
N ALA A 50 -68.31 32.15 -22.84
CA ALA A 50 -69.07 33.21 -23.51
C ALA A 50 -68.17 34.23 -24.25
N VAL A 51 -68.44 34.66 -25.48
CA VAL A 51 -69.73 34.91 -26.14
C VAL A 51 -69.62 34.71 -27.66
N LEU A 52 -70.72 34.19 -28.19
CA LEU A 52 -71.23 34.15 -29.55
C LEU A 52 -70.88 35.34 -30.45
N LEU A 53 -70.58 35.10 -31.74
CA LEU A 53 -71.15 35.90 -32.82
C LEU A 53 -71.47 34.98 -34.01
N ALA A 54 -72.74 35.02 -34.42
CA ALA A 54 -73.30 34.29 -35.54
C ALA A 54 -73.03 35.01 -36.87
N GLY A 55 -73.01 34.26 -37.97
CA GLY A 55 -73.39 34.81 -39.28
C GLY A 55 -72.40 34.71 -40.43
N ARG A 56 -71.99 33.48 -40.78
CA ARG A 56 -72.03 32.91 -42.15
C ARG A 56 -71.52 33.78 -43.32
N HIS A 57 -70.30 33.51 -43.83
CA HIS A 57 -69.99 33.35 -45.26
C HIS A 57 -68.67 32.55 -45.46
N ILE A 58 -68.57 31.90 -46.62
CA ILE A 58 -67.65 30.84 -47.06
C ILE A 58 -66.23 31.36 -47.34
N GLY A 59 -65.17 30.60 -47.04
CA GLY A 59 -63.83 30.85 -47.60
C GLY A 59 -62.70 30.10 -46.91
N ALA A 60 -61.98 29.26 -47.66
CA ALA A 60 -60.89 28.40 -47.24
C ALA A 60 -59.63 29.14 -46.74
N ALA A 61 -58.97 28.62 -45.69
CA ALA A 61 -57.55 28.90 -45.43
C ALA A 61 -56.93 27.76 -44.60
N LEU A 62 -56.19 26.90 -45.30
CA LEU A 62 -55.33 25.84 -44.77
C LEU A 62 -54.09 26.50 -44.14
N LEU A 63 -54.02 26.56 -42.81
CA LEU A 63 -52.82 27.05 -42.09
C LEU A 63 -51.96 25.85 -41.67
N ALA A 64 -50.90 25.65 -42.44
CA ALA A 64 -49.86 24.66 -42.19
C ALA A 64 -49.10 24.98 -40.90
N LEU A 65 -49.17 24.06 -39.93
CA LEU A 65 -48.38 24.09 -38.71
C LEU A 65 -46.98 23.55 -39.02
N THR A 66 -46.00 24.43 -39.25
CA THR A 66 -44.61 24.04 -39.45
C THR A 66 -43.98 23.66 -38.10
N ALA A 67 -43.69 22.36 -37.93
CA ALA A 67 -42.93 21.86 -36.79
C ALA A 67 -41.47 22.31 -36.90
N VAL A 68 -41.04 23.24 -36.05
CA VAL A 68 -39.61 23.54 -35.85
C VAL A 68 -39.04 22.45 -34.95
N THR A 69 -38.29 21.51 -35.53
CA THR A 69 -37.47 20.57 -34.77
C THR A 69 -36.15 21.25 -34.40
N PRO A 70 -35.76 21.33 -33.11
CA PRO A 70 -34.44 21.81 -32.74
C PRO A 70 -33.40 20.77 -33.21
N VAL A 71 -32.53 21.18 -34.13
CA VAL A 71 -31.35 20.40 -34.51
C VAL A 71 -30.33 20.54 -33.38
N TYR A 72 -30.17 19.49 -32.58
CA TYR A 72 -29.03 19.39 -31.69
C TYR A 72 -27.78 19.10 -32.54
N ALA A 73 -26.89 20.07 -32.64
CA ALA A 73 -25.55 19.84 -33.17
C ALA A 73 -24.83 18.86 -32.24
N GLN A 74 -24.73 17.59 -32.65
CA GLN A 74 -23.83 16.66 -31.98
C GLN A 74 -22.42 17.15 -32.26
N VAL A 75 -21.74 17.67 -31.23
CA VAL A 75 -20.29 17.92 -31.28
C VAL A 75 -19.63 16.57 -31.51
N GLN A 76 -19.33 16.25 -32.76
CA GLN A 76 -18.53 15.09 -33.13
C GLN A 76 -17.13 15.35 -32.60
N THR A 77 -16.80 14.74 -31.46
CA THR A 77 -15.45 14.75 -30.92
C THR A 77 -14.56 14.09 -31.99
N PRO A 78 -13.48 14.74 -32.45
CA PRO A 78 -12.58 14.13 -33.43
C PRO A 78 -12.13 12.73 -32.95
N PRO A 79 -11.93 11.76 -33.85
CA PRO A 79 -11.44 10.44 -33.46
C PRO A 79 -10.13 10.62 -32.70
N ALA A 80 -10.12 10.17 -31.45
CA ALA A 80 -9.00 10.38 -30.55
C ALA A 80 -7.78 9.62 -31.09
N ARG A 81 -6.69 10.35 -31.40
CA ARG A 81 -5.41 9.80 -31.86
C ARG A 81 -4.62 9.23 -30.68
N LEU A 82 -5.24 8.29 -29.97
CA LEU A 82 -4.72 7.72 -28.74
C LEU A 82 -3.85 6.50 -29.04
N VAL A 83 -2.69 6.45 -28.41
CA VAL A 83 -1.79 5.30 -28.42
C VAL A 83 -1.57 4.86 -26.98
N HIS A 84 -1.76 3.57 -26.73
CA HIS A 84 -1.43 2.95 -25.46
C HIS A 84 0.00 2.42 -25.50
N LEU A 85 0.79 2.77 -24.50
CA LEU A 85 2.19 2.41 -24.37
C LEU A 85 2.44 1.75 -23.02
N ASN A 86 3.46 0.92 -22.99
CA ASN A 86 3.95 0.29 -21.78
C ASN A 86 5.48 0.30 -21.82
N ALA A 87 6.10 0.83 -20.77
CA ALA A 87 7.53 0.85 -20.58
C ALA A 87 7.87 0.28 -19.21
N GLN A 88 8.99 -0.42 -19.10
CA GLN A 88 9.43 -1.02 -17.86
C GLN A 88 10.91 -0.77 -17.63
N ALA A 89 11.31 -0.70 -16.36
CA ALA A 89 12.69 -0.72 -15.93
C ALA A 89 12.85 -1.80 -14.87
N GLU A 90 13.95 -2.54 -14.94
CA GLU A 90 14.25 -3.62 -14.01
C GLU A 90 15.70 -3.55 -13.52
N GLN A 91 15.91 -4.00 -12.29
CA GLN A 91 17.24 -4.07 -11.68
C GLN A 91 17.37 -5.31 -10.81
N ARG A 92 18.52 -5.97 -10.91
CA ARG A 92 18.91 -7.06 -10.03
C ARG A 92 19.55 -6.51 -8.77
N LEU A 93 18.98 -6.83 -7.61
CA LEU A 93 19.45 -6.38 -6.31
C LEU A 93 20.06 -7.55 -5.53
N PRO A 94 21.29 -7.41 -4.99
CA PRO A 94 21.86 -8.40 -4.10
C PRO A 94 21.12 -8.41 -2.77
N HIS A 95 21.02 -9.58 -2.13
CA HIS A 95 20.49 -9.66 -0.78
C HIS A 95 21.49 -9.04 0.21
N ASP A 96 21.04 -8.06 0.97
CA ASP A 96 21.81 -7.33 1.99
C ASP A 96 21.15 -7.41 3.38
N TRP A 97 20.16 -8.28 3.53
CA TRP A 97 19.41 -8.50 4.76
C TRP A 97 19.27 -10.01 5.04
N VAL A 98 19.42 -10.41 6.30
CA VAL A 98 19.11 -11.76 6.79
C VAL A 98 18.02 -11.69 7.83
N ALA A 99 17.15 -12.70 7.85
CA ALA A 99 16.21 -12.94 8.93
C ALA A 99 16.33 -14.40 9.39
N VAL A 100 16.55 -14.57 10.68
CA VAL A 100 16.68 -15.87 11.35
C VAL A 100 15.49 -16.05 12.26
N THR A 101 14.74 -17.13 12.06
CA THR A 101 13.63 -17.52 12.92
C THR A 101 14.15 -18.50 13.96
N LEU A 102 14.05 -18.11 15.22
CA LEU A 102 14.31 -18.95 16.38
C LEU A 102 12.97 -19.49 16.89
N ALA A 103 12.95 -20.75 17.32
CA ALA A 103 11.76 -21.36 17.89
C ALA A 103 12.09 -22.14 19.18
N VAL A 104 11.12 -22.21 20.07
CA VAL A 104 11.11 -23.15 21.18
C VAL A 104 9.78 -23.91 21.15
N ARG A 105 9.83 -25.20 21.48
CA ARG A 105 8.64 -26.05 21.67
C ARG A 105 8.69 -26.68 23.05
N HIS A 106 7.54 -26.79 23.68
CA HIS A 106 7.42 -27.41 24.99
C HIS A 106 6.12 -28.21 25.08
N GLN A 107 6.13 -29.29 25.87
CA GLN A 107 4.96 -30.10 26.15
C GLN A 107 4.82 -30.29 27.66
N GLY A 108 3.59 -30.41 28.14
CA GLY A 108 3.30 -30.62 29.55
C GLY A 108 1.84 -30.97 29.77
N ASP A 109 1.50 -31.34 31.00
CA ASP A 109 0.16 -31.85 31.34
C ASP A 109 -0.88 -30.72 31.46
N GLU A 110 -0.43 -29.50 31.78
CA GLU A 110 -1.28 -28.32 31.96
C GLU A 110 -0.95 -27.21 30.96
N ALA A 111 -1.98 -26.61 30.35
CA ALA A 111 -1.82 -25.50 29.41
C ALA A 111 -1.08 -24.31 30.02
N ALA A 112 -1.44 -23.94 31.26
CA ALA A 112 -0.86 -22.80 31.96
C ALA A 112 0.63 -22.99 32.24
N ALA A 113 1.04 -24.20 32.62
CA ALA A 113 2.45 -24.55 32.83
C ALA A 113 3.24 -24.46 31.52
N VAL A 114 2.67 -24.95 30.41
CA VAL A 114 3.29 -24.85 29.08
C VAL A 114 3.46 -23.39 28.65
N GLN A 115 2.42 -22.58 28.80
CA GLN A 115 2.46 -21.15 28.47
C GLN A 115 3.51 -20.41 29.32
N ALA A 116 3.53 -20.63 30.63
CA ALA A 116 4.49 -20.00 31.53
C ALA A 116 5.95 -20.41 31.23
N HIS A 117 6.17 -21.67 30.82
CA HIS A 117 7.49 -22.11 30.36
C HIS A 117 7.93 -21.35 29.10
N LEU A 118 7.08 -21.31 28.07
CA LEU A 118 7.39 -20.64 26.80
C LEU A 118 7.67 -19.14 26.99
N GLN A 119 6.87 -18.47 27.82
CA GLN A 119 7.09 -17.05 28.16
C GLN A 119 8.42 -16.83 28.86
N ARG A 120 8.80 -17.68 29.83
CA ARG A 120 10.10 -17.58 30.52
C ARG A 120 11.29 -17.80 29.59
N VAL A 121 11.19 -18.73 28.64
CA VAL A 121 12.25 -18.92 27.63
C VAL A 121 12.34 -17.68 26.73
N LEU A 122 11.20 -17.19 26.23
CA LEU A 122 11.16 -16.04 25.34
C LEU A 122 11.75 -14.77 25.98
N GLN A 123 11.42 -14.48 27.25
CA GLN A 123 11.98 -13.31 27.94
C GLN A 123 13.50 -13.42 28.13
N ARG A 124 14.01 -14.60 28.51
CA ARG A 124 15.45 -14.86 28.62
C ARG A 124 16.17 -14.75 27.28
N ALA A 125 15.55 -15.21 26.20
CA ALA A 125 16.07 -15.08 24.85
C ALA A 125 16.11 -13.61 24.38
N LEU A 126 15.08 -12.82 24.71
CA LEU A 126 14.95 -11.42 24.29
C LEU A 126 15.93 -10.46 24.98
N GLU A 127 16.30 -10.73 26.22
CA GLU A 127 17.16 -9.85 27.03
C GLU A 127 18.50 -9.48 26.36
N PRO A 128 19.35 -10.44 25.94
CA PRO A 128 20.62 -10.11 25.26
C PRO A 128 20.41 -9.48 23.87
N LEU A 129 19.27 -9.73 23.23
CA LEU A 129 18.97 -9.24 21.88
C LEU A 129 18.50 -7.79 21.90
N ARG A 130 17.63 -7.42 22.85
CA ARG A 130 17.13 -6.04 23.04
C ARG A 130 18.27 -5.07 23.34
N ALA A 131 19.25 -5.49 24.14
CA ALA A 131 20.42 -4.67 24.46
C ALA A 131 21.27 -4.30 23.23
N ARG A 132 21.18 -5.09 22.15
CA ARG A 132 21.94 -4.90 20.91
C ARG A 132 21.10 -4.33 19.78
N GLN A 133 19.78 -4.20 19.96
CA GLN A 133 18.84 -3.80 18.92
C GLN A 133 19.13 -2.37 18.42
N ARG A 134 19.23 -2.23 17.09
CA ARG A 134 19.50 -0.97 16.40
C ARG A 134 18.73 -0.95 15.08
N PRO A 135 17.81 0.00 14.88
CA PRO A 135 17.03 0.09 13.63
C PRO A 135 17.94 0.07 12.39
N GLY A 136 17.61 -0.78 11.41
CA GLY A 136 18.41 -0.92 10.19
C GLY A 136 19.70 -1.74 10.31
N GLU A 137 20.13 -2.12 11.52
CA GLU A 137 21.31 -2.98 11.74
C GLU A 137 20.92 -4.34 12.33
N LEU A 138 20.15 -4.33 13.42
CA LEU A 138 19.61 -5.49 14.12
C LEU A 138 18.20 -5.15 14.60
N GLU A 139 17.21 -5.86 14.06
CA GLU A 139 15.82 -5.79 14.49
C GLU A 139 15.40 -7.15 15.06
N VAL A 140 14.61 -7.10 16.13
CA VAL A 140 14.14 -8.27 16.84
C VAL A 140 12.63 -8.15 17.00
N ALA A 141 11.91 -9.19 16.62
CA ALA A 141 10.46 -9.25 16.73
C ALA A 141 10.03 -10.59 17.32
N SER A 142 9.21 -10.57 18.37
CA SER A 142 8.58 -11.79 18.88
C SER A 142 7.44 -12.20 17.96
N GLY A 143 7.43 -13.47 17.57
CA GLY A 143 6.30 -14.09 16.88
C GLY A 143 5.17 -14.46 17.84
N ALA A 144 4.18 -15.18 17.31
CA ALA A 144 3.06 -15.68 18.10
C ALA A 144 3.53 -16.78 19.07
N VAL A 145 2.92 -16.80 20.26
CA VAL A 145 2.98 -17.94 21.18
C VAL A 145 1.70 -18.73 21.00
N GLN A 146 1.83 -20.02 20.72
CA GLN A 146 0.69 -20.92 20.51
C GLN A 146 0.75 -22.04 21.53
N VAL A 147 -0.38 -22.37 22.13
CA VAL A 147 -0.55 -23.52 23.02
C VAL A 147 -1.82 -24.23 22.60
N GLN A 148 -1.75 -25.54 22.38
CA GLN A 148 -2.85 -26.36 21.92
C GLN A 148 -2.89 -27.70 22.67
N PRO A 149 -4.07 -28.32 22.76
CA PRO A 149 -4.22 -29.64 23.35
C PRO A 149 -3.64 -30.73 22.45
N ARG A 150 -3.08 -31.76 23.09
CA ARG A 150 -2.71 -33.03 22.46
C ARG A 150 -3.82 -34.02 22.70
N TYR A 151 -4.31 -34.62 21.64
CA TYR A 151 -5.35 -35.63 21.71
C TYR A 151 -4.76 -37.03 21.67
N GLY A 152 -5.25 -37.91 22.54
CA GLY A 152 -4.97 -39.34 22.53
C GLY A 152 -5.76 -40.05 21.43
N ARG A 153 -5.60 -41.38 21.37
CA ARG A 153 -6.25 -42.22 20.34
C ARG A 153 -7.78 -42.22 20.44
N GLU A 154 -8.33 -41.91 21.61
CA GLU A 154 -9.78 -41.91 21.87
C GLU A 154 -10.35 -40.48 21.86
N GLY A 155 -9.57 -39.48 21.42
CA GLY A 155 -10.00 -38.08 21.33
C GLY A 155 -9.98 -37.32 22.65
N GLN A 156 -9.51 -37.93 23.74
CA GLN A 156 -9.30 -37.27 25.03
C GLN A 156 -8.04 -36.38 25.00
N ILE A 157 -8.04 -35.29 25.76
CA ILE A 157 -6.82 -34.49 25.96
C ILE A 157 -5.85 -35.30 26.84
N VAL A 158 -4.68 -35.61 26.31
CA VAL A 158 -3.59 -36.33 27.00
C VAL A 158 -2.44 -35.41 27.41
N GLY A 159 -2.59 -34.10 27.19
CA GLY A 159 -1.62 -33.07 27.56
C GLY A 159 -1.71 -31.87 26.64
N TRP A 160 -0.73 -30.99 26.73
CA TRP A 160 -0.63 -29.76 25.98
C TRP A 160 0.74 -29.67 25.33
N GLN A 161 0.79 -29.06 24.14
CA GLN A 161 2.04 -28.58 23.57
C GLN A 161 1.89 -27.10 23.23
N GLY A 162 3.03 -26.44 23.12
CA GLY A 162 3.07 -25.11 22.57
C GLY A 162 4.41 -24.80 21.93
N SER A 163 4.41 -23.68 21.21
CA SER A 163 5.56 -23.13 20.54
C SER A 163 5.59 -21.62 20.68
N ALA A 164 6.79 -21.06 20.68
CA ALA A 164 7.03 -19.63 20.59
C ALA A 164 8.15 -19.36 19.59
N GLU A 165 8.03 -18.26 18.87
CA GLU A 165 8.99 -17.87 17.84
C GLU A 165 9.57 -16.49 18.11
N LEU A 166 10.80 -16.28 17.65
CA LEU A 166 11.51 -15.02 17.69
C LEU A 166 12.22 -14.79 16.37
N LEU A 167 11.95 -13.67 15.73
CA LEU A 167 12.61 -13.24 14.50
C LEU A 167 13.76 -12.30 14.85
N VAL A 168 14.97 -12.66 14.43
CA VAL A 168 16.18 -11.86 14.57
C VAL A 168 16.69 -11.54 13.17
N GLN A 169 16.76 -10.27 12.81
CA GLN A 169 17.06 -9.87 11.44
C GLN A 169 17.98 -8.66 11.37
N GLY A 170 18.72 -8.51 10.28
CA GLY A 170 19.70 -7.43 10.16
C GLY A 170 20.57 -7.51 8.91
N ARG A 171 21.47 -6.54 8.74
CA ARG A 171 22.37 -6.44 7.58
C ARG A 171 23.58 -7.37 7.68
N ASN A 172 24.17 -7.50 8.86
CA ASN A 172 25.40 -8.27 9.04
C ASN A 172 25.08 -9.76 9.25
N VAL A 173 25.08 -10.53 8.16
CA VAL A 173 24.72 -11.95 8.17
C VAL A 173 25.49 -12.75 9.22
N GLY A 174 26.81 -12.56 9.32
CA GLY A 174 27.65 -13.26 10.29
C GLY A 174 27.32 -12.91 11.73
N ALA A 175 27.14 -11.62 12.03
CA ALA A 175 26.79 -11.17 13.38
C ALA A 175 25.38 -11.66 13.79
N ILE A 176 24.40 -11.60 12.88
CA ILE A 176 23.02 -12.01 13.16
C ILE A 176 22.92 -13.52 13.37
N THR A 177 23.54 -14.33 12.50
CA THR A 177 23.53 -15.79 12.63
C THR A 177 24.26 -16.26 13.88
N ALA A 178 25.40 -15.67 14.22
CA ALA A 178 26.12 -15.96 15.47
C ALA A 178 25.30 -15.57 16.71
N LEU A 179 24.64 -14.41 16.67
CA LEU A 179 23.77 -13.94 17.74
C LEU A 179 22.57 -14.89 17.94
N ALA A 180 21.95 -15.32 16.85
CA ALA A 180 20.84 -16.26 16.87
C ALA A 180 21.26 -17.63 17.44
N ALA A 181 22.43 -18.15 17.03
CA ALA A 181 22.97 -19.41 17.55
C ALA A 181 23.30 -19.37 19.06
N GLN A 182 23.65 -18.19 19.59
CA GLN A 182 23.94 -17.99 21.02
C GLN A 182 22.69 -17.70 21.86
N THR A 183 21.51 -17.59 21.25
CA THR A 183 20.29 -17.24 21.97
C THR A 183 19.83 -18.41 22.85
N PRO A 184 19.70 -18.23 24.17
CA PRO A 184 19.48 -19.33 25.09
C PRO A 184 18.07 -19.92 24.96
N GLY A 185 17.98 -21.26 24.95
CA GLY A 185 16.71 -22.00 25.04
C GLY A 185 15.86 -21.98 23.77
N MET A 186 16.38 -21.47 22.64
CA MET A 186 15.72 -21.52 21.34
C MET A 186 16.62 -22.18 20.31
N VAL A 187 16.03 -22.83 19.31
CA VAL A 187 16.73 -23.45 18.18
C VAL A 187 16.48 -22.65 16.91
N VAL A 188 17.42 -22.66 15.97
CA VAL A 188 17.20 -22.06 14.64
C VAL A 188 16.20 -22.91 13.88
N ALA A 189 15.04 -22.34 13.60
CA ALA A 189 13.95 -22.96 12.84
C ALA A 189 13.97 -22.58 11.36
N GLY A 190 14.56 -21.44 11.02
CA GLY A 190 14.66 -20.99 9.63
C GLY A 190 15.66 -19.86 9.46
N LEU A 191 16.17 -19.73 8.23
CA LEU A 191 17.04 -18.65 7.81
C LEU A 191 16.65 -18.25 6.39
N GLN A 192 16.45 -16.96 6.18
CA GLN A 192 16.15 -16.38 4.87
C GLN A 192 16.98 -15.13 4.64
N THR A 193 17.38 -14.89 3.39
CA THR A 193 17.98 -13.62 2.97
C THR A 193 17.07 -12.87 2.04
N SER A 194 17.14 -11.54 2.08
CA SER A 194 16.32 -10.66 1.26
C SER A 194 17.06 -9.36 0.98
N VAL A 195 16.43 -8.51 0.16
CA VAL A 195 16.82 -7.10 0.02
C VAL A 195 16.23 -6.31 1.20
N SER A 196 17.02 -5.42 1.76
CA SER A 196 16.63 -4.53 2.85
C SER A 196 15.57 -3.54 2.38
N ARG A 197 14.72 -3.09 3.31
CA ARG A 197 13.66 -2.13 2.99
C ARG A 197 14.20 -0.83 2.41
N GLU A 198 15.36 -0.41 2.88
CA GLU A 198 16.04 0.80 2.41
C GLU A 198 16.57 0.64 0.98
N ALA A 199 17.31 -0.44 0.71
CA ALA A 199 17.83 -0.71 -0.63
C ALA A 199 16.68 -0.90 -1.65
N ALA A 200 15.61 -1.61 -1.26
CA ALA A 200 14.44 -1.78 -2.10
C ALA A 200 13.75 -0.44 -2.43
N ARG A 201 13.62 0.47 -1.45
CA ARG A 201 13.00 1.79 -1.68
C ARG A 201 13.86 2.68 -2.58
N ALA A 202 15.18 2.67 -2.39
CA ALA A 202 16.10 3.43 -3.23
C ALA A 202 16.03 2.94 -4.68
N ALA A 203 16.16 1.63 -4.89
CA ALA A 203 16.06 1.02 -6.22
C ALA A 203 14.69 1.26 -6.87
N GLU A 204 13.60 1.22 -6.11
CA GLU A 204 12.25 1.50 -6.64
C GLU A 204 12.13 2.94 -7.14
N ALA A 205 12.73 3.91 -6.45
CA ALA A 205 12.74 5.32 -6.89
C ALA A 205 13.54 5.51 -8.17
N ASP A 206 14.71 4.87 -8.26
CA ASP A 206 15.58 4.94 -9.44
C ASP A 206 14.93 4.28 -10.65
N LEU A 207 14.35 3.09 -10.48
CA LEU A 207 13.62 2.37 -11.53
C LEU A 207 12.39 3.13 -12.00
N ARG A 208 11.69 3.83 -11.09
CA ARG A 208 10.57 4.69 -11.48
C ARG A 208 11.02 5.82 -12.41
N ALA A 209 12.13 6.49 -12.09
CA ALA A 209 12.66 7.54 -12.95
C ALA A 209 13.05 6.99 -14.33
N GLN A 210 13.69 5.81 -14.37
CA GLN A 210 14.08 5.13 -15.61
C GLN A 210 12.87 4.72 -16.44
N ALA A 211 11.85 4.11 -15.84
CA ALA A 211 10.64 3.67 -16.53
C ALA A 211 9.83 4.86 -17.10
N ILE A 212 9.77 5.99 -16.38
CA ILE A 212 9.15 7.22 -16.89
C ILE A 212 9.95 7.79 -18.07
N ALA A 213 11.28 7.82 -17.98
CA ALA A 213 12.12 8.27 -19.08
C ALA A 213 11.94 7.39 -20.32
N ALA A 214 11.91 6.06 -20.14
CA ALA A 214 11.66 5.10 -21.21
C ALA A 214 10.27 5.30 -21.83
N PHE A 215 9.22 5.52 -21.03
CA PHE A 215 7.88 5.80 -21.52
C PHE A 215 7.83 7.08 -22.37
N ARG A 216 8.46 8.16 -21.90
CA ARG A 216 8.52 9.44 -22.63
C ARG A 216 9.26 9.31 -23.95
N GLN A 217 10.38 8.59 -23.95
CA GLN A 217 11.16 8.33 -25.16
C GLN A 217 10.33 7.53 -26.17
N GLN A 218 9.71 6.42 -25.72
CA GLN A 218 8.87 5.59 -26.56
C GLN A 218 7.67 6.36 -27.13
N ALA A 219 7.03 7.22 -26.33
CA ALA A 219 5.94 8.07 -26.81
C ALA A 219 6.39 9.05 -27.90
N GLN A 220 7.57 9.65 -27.75
CA GLN A 220 8.14 10.53 -28.77
C GLN A 220 8.51 9.77 -30.04
N ASP A 221 9.11 8.60 -29.92
CA ASP A 221 9.51 7.76 -31.06
C ASP A 221 8.28 7.29 -31.85
N VAL A 222 7.22 6.89 -31.15
CA VAL A 222 5.95 6.49 -31.76
C VAL A 222 5.27 7.68 -32.45
N ALA A 223 5.24 8.86 -31.81
CA ALA A 223 4.68 10.06 -32.43
C ALA A 223 5.42 10.40 -33.74
N ALA A 224 6.75 10.40 -33.71
CA ALA A 224 7.58 10.65 -34.89
C ALA A 224 7.34 9.61 -35.99
N ALA A 225 7.23 8.32 -35.64
CA ALA A 225 6.98 7.24 -36.61
C ALA A 225 5.61 7.38 -37.30
N PHE A 226 4.60 7.91 -36.61
CA PHE A 226 3.29 8.23 -37.20
C PHE A 226 3.23 9.59 -37.92
N GLY A 227 4.35 10.33 -38.00
CA GLY A 227 4.44 11.63 -38.68
C GLY A 227 3.98 12.82 -37.84
N PHE A 228 3.80 12.64 -36.53
CA PHE A 228 3.46 13.70 -35.58
C PHE A 228 4.72 14.33 -34.98
N ARG A 229 4.63 15.57 -34.49
CA ARG A 229 5.78 16.28 -33.91
C ARG A 229 5.94 15.99 -32.43
N GLY A 230 4.86 15.63 -31.75
CA GLY A 230 4.91 15.25 -30.35
C GLY A 230 3.63 14.56 -29.88
N TYR A 231 3.44 14.57 -28.57
CA TYR A 231 2.30 13.94 -27.92
C TYR A 231 1.88 14.73 -26.69
N VAL A 232 0.66 14.49 -26.22
CA VAL A 232 0.13 14.94 -24.93
C VAL A 232 -0.13 13.71 -24.07
N LEU A 233 0.28 13.76 -22.80
CA LEU A 233 -0.04 12.72 -21.83
C LEU A 233 -1.54 12.77 -21.50
N HIS A 234 -2.20 11.61 -21.54
CA HIS A 234 -3.61 11.51 -21.17
C HIS A 234 -3.76 10.81 -19.82
N GLU A 235 -3.61 9.49 -19.79
CA GLU A 235 -3.71 8.68 -18.58
C GLU A 235 -2.42 7.89 -18.40
N VAL A 236 -1.83 7.93 -17.20
CA VAL A 236 -0.58 7.21 -16.90
C VAL A 236 -0.71 6.52 -15.56
N HIS A 237 -0.46 5.23 -15.56
CA HIS A 237 -0.37 4.37 -14.39
C HIS A 237 1.10 3.98 -14.17
N VAL A 238 1.58 4.20 -12.95
CA VAL A 238 2.93 3.84 -12.53
C VAL A 238 2.81 2.81 -11.42
N GLY A 239 3.23 1.58 -11.69
CA GLY A 239 3.17 0.47 -10.74
C GLY A 239 4.56 -0.13 -10.53
N ALA A 240 4.93 -0.34 -9.26
CA ALA A 240 6.06 -1.19 -8.93
C ALA A 240 5.56 -2.62 -8.74
N GLN A 241 6.14 -3.58 -9.46
CA GLN A 241 5.94 -4.99 -9.22
C GLN A 241 7.18 -5.53 -8.51
N ARG A 242 6.99 -6.01 -7.29
CA ARG A 242 7.93 -6.96 -6.72
C ARG A 242 7.53 -8.33 -7.25
N PRO A 243 8.44 -9.09 -7.88
CA PRO A 243 8.18 -10.49 -8.11
C PRO A 243 7.83 -11.08 -6.74
N GLU A 244 6.61 -11.59 -6.57
CA GLU A 244 6.36 -12.49 -5.45
C GLU A 244 7.38 -13.64 -5.56
N PRO A 245 7.85 -14.20 -4.44
CA PRO A 245 8.61 -15.43 -4.44
C PRO A 245 7.74 -16.56 -5.02
N GLY A 246 7.66 -16.65 -6.34
CA GLY A 246 7.07 -17.77 -7.03
C GLY A 246 7.91 -19.01 -6.73
N PRO A 247 7.29 -20.20 -6.55
CA PRO A 247 8.03 -21.42 -6.34
C PRO A 247 8.98 -21.63 -7.51
N ILE A 248 10.29 -21.49 -7.28
CA ILE A 248 11.28 -21.85 -8.28
C ILE A 248 11.22 -23.38 -8.39
N PRO A 249 10.88 -23.95 -9.56
CA PRO A 249 10.85 -25.39 -9.71
C PRO A 249 12.28 -25.92 -9.56
N VAL A 250 12.57 -26.49 -8.39
CA VAL A 250 13.81 -27.22 -8.16
C VAL A 250 13.79 -28.46 -9.06
N MET A 251 14.64 -28.48 -10.08
CA MET A 251 14.93 -29.71 -10.82
C MET A 251 15.52 -30.72 -9.84
N ARG A 252 14.79 -31.80 -9.61
CA ARG A 252 14.99 -32.76 -8.51
C ARG A 252 16.15 -33.75 -8.77
N GLY A 253 17.28 -33.25 -9.28
CA GLY A 253 18.38 -34.09 -9.80
C GLY A 253 19.79 -33.89 -9.21
N MET A 254 20.03 -32.88 -8.36
CA MET A 254 21.37 -32.62 -7.80
C MET A 254 21.36 -32.48 -6.28
N ALA A 255 20.90 -33.52 -5.59
CA ALA A 255 21.09 -33.66 -4.15
C ALA A 255 21.88 -34.93 -3.87
N ALA A 256 23.19 -34.88 -4.11
CA ALA A 256 24.13 -35.83 -3.54
C ALA A 256 25.27 -35.05 -2.86
N ALA A 257 25.43 -35.35 -1.57
CA ALA A 257 26.53 -35.00 -0.67
C ALA A 257 26.65 -33.54 -0.19
N VAL A 258 26.10 -33.28 1.00
CA VAL A 258 26.78 -32.44 2.01
C VAL A 258 26.54 -33.08 3.39
N GLU A 259 27.43 -34.00 3.79
CA GLU A 259 27.65 -34.32 5.20
C GLU A 259 28.81 -33.46 5.72
N ALA A 260 28.50 -32.66 6.73
CA ALA A 260 29.35 -32.01 7.73
C ALA A 260 28.54 -30.80 8.18
N ALA A 261 28.20 -30.66 9.45
CA ALA A 261 27.49 -29.48 9.94
C ALA A 261 28.39 -28.23 9.76
N PRO A 262 28.04 -27.26 8.88
CA PRO A 262 28.77 -26.01 8.77
C PRO A 262 27.88 -24.86 9.31
N ALA A 263 28.45 -23.68 9.47
CA ALA A 263 27.64 -22.46 9.52
C ALA A 263 26.59 -22.53 8.39
N LEU A 264 25.31 -22.28 8.70
CA LEU A 264 24.22 -22.36 7.73
C LEU A 264 24.67 -21.68 6.43
N PRO A 265 24.88 -22.41 5.32
CA PRO A 265 25.42 -21.84 4.11
C PRO A 265 24.40 -20.86 3.53
N VAL A 266 24.61 -19.57 3.78
CA VAL A 266 23.76 -18.52 3.24
C VAL A 266 24.28 -18.18 1.86
N ALA A 267 23.68 -18.77 0.81
CA ALA A 267 24.01 -18.38 -0.56
C ALA A 267 23.62 -16.91 -0.80
N PRO A 268 24.46 -16.10 -1.48
CA PRO A 268 24.12 -14.73 -1.85
C PRO A 268 22.98 -14.76 -2.87
N GLY A 269 21.75 -14.58 -2.36
CA GLY A 269 20.56 -14.45 -3.19
C GLY A 269 20.54 -13.11 -3.92
N HIS A 270 19.79 -13.08 -5.01
CA HIS A 270 19.47 -11.84 -5.71
C HIS A 270 17.97 -11.82 -5.96
N THR A 271 17.39 -10.62 -5.93
CA THR A 271 15.99 -10.39 -6.27
C THR A 271 15.91 -9.40 -7.43
N TRP A 272 15.05 -9.68 -8.41
CA TRP A 272 14.72 -8.71 -9.45
C TRP A 272 13.67 -7.74 -8.92
N LEU A 273 13.85 -6.45 -9.18
CA LEU A 273 12.82 -5.43 -8.95
C LEU A 273 12.44 -4.83 -10.29
N GLN A 274 11.13 -4.69 -10.54
CA GLN A 274 10.61 -4.14 -11.79
C GLN A 274 9.61 -3.02 -11.51
N VAL A 275 9.71 -1.94 -12.27
CA VAL A 275 8.72 -0.87 -12.30
C VAL A 275 8.18 -0.74 -13.72
N THR A 276 6.87 -0.69 -13.83
CA THR A 276 6.14 -0.63 -15.08
C THR A 276 5.33 0.66 -15.13
N VAL A 277 5.41 1.37 -16.25
CA VAL A 277 4.65 2.57 -16.57
C VAL A 277 3.80 2.28 -17.79
N SER A 278 2.49 2.25 -17.62
CA SER A 278 1.52 2.03 -18.69
C SER A 278 0.59 3.22 -18.82
N GLY A 279 0.21 3.59 -20.04
CA GLY A 279 -0.61 4.78 -20.24
C GLY A 279 -1.01 5.04 -21.67
N ALA A 280 -1.85 6.05 -21.85
CA ALA A 280 -2.31 6.55 -23.14
C ALA A 280 -1.70 7.92 -23.44
N VAL A 281 -1.25 8.11 -24.67
CA VAL A 281 -0.78 9.39 -25.20
C VAL A 281 -1.60 9.78 -26.43
N GLN A 282 -1.89 11.07 -26.58
CA GLN A 282 -2.55 11.60 -27.77
C GLN A 282 -1.51 12.23 -28.70
N LEU A 283 -1.48 11.83 -29.97
CA LEU A 283 -0.52 12.33 -30.96
C LEU A 283 -0.91 13.73 -31.48
N GLN A 284 0.09 14.62 -31.66
CA GLN A 284 -0.08 16.01 -32.11
C GLN A 284 0.99 16.50 -33.11
#